data_AF-A0A140NTV3-F1
#
_entry.id   AF-A0A140NTV3-F1
#
_cell.length_a   1.000
_cell.length_b   1.000
_cell.length_c   1.000
_cell.angle_alpha   90.00
_cell.angle_beta   90.00
_cell.angle_gamma   90.00
#
_symmetry.space_group_name_H-M   'P 1'
#
loop_
_entity.id
_entity.type
_entity.pdbx_description
1 polymer ?
#
loop_
_entity_poly.entity_id
_entity_poly.type
_entity_poly.pdbx_seq_one_letter_code
_entity_poly.pdbx_strand_id
1 'polypeptide(L)'
;MDKKEQQELKNKEFLEKLKNKNVSNIIFKPDGLGALEFDLMMTGKDFKTMDRSFRVERVSTDTFFKLSAKKDELTTAKELLTTFVAQPAEARDIEFFNMDQEALLTMVNVITEFQQTPFLFIKNFGENKGN
;
A
#
# COMPACT_ATOMS: atom_id res chain seq x y z
N MET A 1 30.28 0.07 1.19
CA MET A 1 28.88 -0.40 1.18
C MET A 1 28.50 -0.71 -0.24
N ASP A 2 28.19 -1.97 -0.53
CA ASP A 2 27.81 -2.43 -1.86
C ASP A 2 26.43 -1.88 -2.27
N LYS A 3 26.13 -1.81 -3.58
CA LYS A 3 24.83 -1.33 -4.10
C LYS A 3 23.66 -2.13 -3.53
N LYS A 4 23.86 -3.42 -3.27
CA LYS A 4 22.87 -4.31 -2.66
C LYS A 4 22.57 -3.93 -1.21
N GLU A 5 23.60 -3.65 -0.42
CA GLU A 5 23.46 -3.23 0.98
C GLU A 5 22.76 -1.87 1.10
N GLN A 6 23.05 -0.93 0.18
CA GLN A 6 22.36 0.36 0.10
C GLN A 6 20.87 0.21 -0.18
N GLN A 7 20.52 -0.74 -1.05
CA GLN A 7 19.14 -1.00 -1.40
C GLN A 7 18.37 -1.65 -0.24
N GLU A 8 19.00 -2.62 0.44
CA GLU A 8 18.41 -3.27 1.62
C GLU A 8 18.20 -2.28 2.76
N LEU A 9 19.12 -1.33 2.97
CA LEU A 9 18.98 -0.28 3.97
C LEU A 9 17.81 0.67 3.64
N LYS A 10 17.72 1.18 2.41
CA LYS A 10 16.60 2.01 1.96
C LYS A 10 15.26 1.30 2.07
N ASN A 11 15.24 -0.01 1.79
CA ASN A 11 14.03 -0.81 1.91
C ASN A 11 13.58 -0.89 3.37
N LYS A 12 14.51 -1.15 4.29
CA LYS A 12 14.21 -1.16 5.73
C LYS A 12 13.72 0.20 6.20
N GLU A 13 14.40 1.28 5.84
CA GLU A 13 14.00 2.64 6.21
C GLU A 13 12.57 2.99 5.73
N PHE A 14 12.19 2.57 4.53
CA PHE A 14 10.83 2.76 4.03
C PHE A 14 9.80 1.93 4.82
N LEU A 15 10.07 0.64 5.04
CA LEU A 15 9.15 -0.22 5.79
C LEU A 15 8.97 0.27 7.22
N GLU A 16 10.02 0.80 7.85
CA GLU A 16 9.92 1.43 9.18
C GLU A 16 9.08 2.72 9.18
N LYS A 17 9.08 3.50 8.09
CA LYS A 17 8.22 4.71 7.99
C LYS A 17 6.73 4.37 7.94
N LEU A 18 6.38 3.27 7.29
CA LEU A 18 4.99 2.81 7.22
C LEU A 18 4.49 2.24 8.54
N LYS A 19 5.39 1.77 9.42
CA LYS A 19 5.01 1.26 10.74
C LYS A 19 4.48 2.40 11.60
N ASN A 20 3.32 2.18 12.17
CA ASN A 20 2.73 3.07 13.16
C ASN A 20 1.91 2.24 14.16
N LYS A 21 1.24 2.90 15.11
CA LYS A 21 0.44 2.21 16.15
C LYS A 21 -0.64 1.28 15.57
N ASN A 22 -1.10 1.53 14.34
CA ASN A 22 -2.17 0.78 13.69
C ASN A 22 -1.65 -0.15 12.59
N VAL A 23 -0.38 -0.03 12.14
CA VAL A 23 0.16 -0.83 11.02
C VAL A 23 1.38 -1.62 11.48
N SER A 24 1.29 -2.95 11.35
CA SER A 24 2.34 -3.88 11.77
C SER A 24 2.60 -4.95 10.69
N ASN A 25 3.58 -5.83 10.96
CA ASN A 25 3.91 -6.98 10.10
C ASN A 25 4.11 -6.64 8.61
N ILE A 26 4.70 -5.47 8.33
CA ILE A 26 4.87 -4.95 6.97
C ILE A 26 5.95 -5.74 6.22
N ILE A 27 5.56 -6.34 5.10
CA ILE A 27 6.39 -7.17 4.25
C ILE A 27 6.23 -6.70 2.80
N PHE A 28 7.34 -6.33 2.17
CA PHE A 28 7.36 -6.11 0.72
C PHE A 28 7.49 -7.44 -0.03
N LYS A 29 6.67 -7.62 -1.08
CA LYS A 29 6.74 -8.74 -2.02
C LYS A 29 7.11 -8.22 -3.41
N PRO A 30 8.15 -8.76 -4.06
CA PRO A 30 8.57 -8.32 -5.40
C PRO A 30 7.69 -8.87 -6.54
N ASP A 31 6.45 -9.28 -6.26
CA ASP A 31 5.55 -9.87 -7.24
C ASP A 31 5.03 -8.80 -8.22
N GLY A 32 5.13 -9.02 -9.53
CA GLY A 32 4.64 -8.07 -10.54
C GLY A 32 5.32 -6.70 -10.44
N LEU A 33 4.52 -5.64 -10.25
CA LEU A 33 5.03 -4.29 -10.00
C LEU A 33 5.41 -4.05 -8.53
N GLY A 34 5.27 -5.05 -7.67
CA GLY A 34 5.48 -4.99 -6.24
C GLY A 34 4.15 -4.99 -5.47
N ALA A 35 4.13 -5.71 -4.35
CA ALA A 35 3.03 -5.73 -3.40
C ALA A 35 3.53 -5.48 -1.98
N LEU A 36 2.63 -5.02 -1.13
CA LEU A 36 2.87 -4.82 0.29
C LEU A 36 1.82 -5.61 1.07
N GLU A 37 2.31 -6.49 1.95
CA GLU A 37 1.49 -7.19 2.93
C GLU A 37 1.71 -6.55 4.30
N PHE A 38 0.65 -6.34 5.07
CA PHE A 38 0.73 -5.75 6.40
C PHE A 38 -0.53 -6.08 7.19
N ASP A 39 -0.44 -5.97 8.52
CA ASP A 39 -1.59 -6.03 9.39
C ASP A 39 -2.00 -4.61 9.78
N LEU A 40 -3.31 -4.33 9.67
CA LEU A 40 -3.92 -3.09 10.10
C LEU A 40 -4.85 -3.38 11.28
N MET A 41 -4.59 -2.71 12.39
CA MET A 41 -5.48 -2.68 13.53
C MET A 41 -6.72 -1.86 13.16
N MET A 42 -7.89 -2.46 13.30
CA MET A 42 -9.16 -1.82 12.97
C MET A 42 -10.30 -2.33 13.85
N THR A 43 -11.35 -1.51 13.96
CA THR A 43 -12.56 -1.83 14.70
C THR A 43 -13.58 -2.50 13.77
N GLY A 44 -13.94 -3.75 14.09
CA GLY A 44 -14.94 -4.53 13.36
C GLY A 44 -16.38 -4.10 13.65
N LYS A 45 -17.33 -4.72 12.94
CA LYS A 45 -18.79 -4.50 13.13
C LYS A 45 -19.29 -4.90 14.52
N ASP A 46 -18.54 -5.75 15.22
CA ASP A 46 -18.81 -6.18 16.60
C ASP A 46 -18.18 -5.25 17.65
N PHE A 47 -17.68 -4.07 17.22
CA PHE A 47 -17.01 -3.07 18.05
C PHE A 47 -15.73 -3.59 18.73
N LYS A 48 -15.15 -4.67 18.21
CA LYS A 48 -13.87 -5.18 18.69
C LYS A 48 -12.75 -4.70 17.78
N THR A 49 -11.67 -4.26 18.42
CA THR A 49 -10.41 -4.00 17.74
C THR A 49 -9.74 -5.33 17.41
N MET A 50 -9.37 -5.50 16.14
CA MET A 50 -8.68 -6.68 15.64
C MET A 50 -7.59 -6.26 14.65
N ASP A 51 -6.49 -7.01 14.64
CA ASP A 51 -5.53 -6.93 13.55
C ASP A 51 -6.08 -7.72 12.36
N ARG A 52 -6.07 -7.08 11.19
CA ARG A 52 -6.49 -7.71 9.95
C ARG A 52 -5.41 -7.57 8.90
N SER A 53 -5.10 -8.68 8.24
CA SER A 53 -4.09 -8.71 7.19
C SER A 53 -4.63 -8.14 5.88
N PHE A 54 -3.81 -7.30 5.26
CA PHE A 54 -4.06 -6.69 3.97
C PHE A 54 -2.92 -6.99 3.01
N ARG A 55 -3.27 -7.04 1.73
CA ARG A 55 -2.33 -7.01 0.61
C ARG A 55 -2.75 -5.89 -0.32
N VAL A 56 -1.82 -4.96 -0.57
CA VAL A 56 -1.99 -3.92 -1.60
C VAL A 56 -0.96 -4.10 -2.70
N GLU A 57 -1.35 -3.85 -3.94
CA GLU A 57 -0.53 -4.05 -5.13
C GLU A 57 -0.26 -2.72 -5.82
N ARG A 58 0.97 -2.56 -6.31
CA ARG A 58 1.32 -1.39 -7.14
C ARG A 58 0.62 -1.47 -8.48
N VAL A 59 0.28 -0.30 -8.98
CA VAL A 59 -0.20 -0.11 -10.34
C VAL A 59 0.80 0.68 -11.17
N SER A 60 0.56 0.76 -12.48
CA SER A 60 1.36 1.61 -13.35
C SER A 60 1.34 3.07 -12.89
N THR A 61 2.45 3.78 -13.12
CA THR A 61 2.56 5.20 -12.79
C THR A 61 1.46 6.03 -13.45
N ASP A 62 1.07 5.70 -14.70
CA ASP A 62 -0.03 6.36 -15.41
C ASP A 62 -1.38 6.16 -14.71
N THR A 63 -1.66 4.95 -14.23
CA THR A 63 -2.88 4.65 -13.45
C THR A 63 -2.90 5.49 -12.18
N PHE A 64 -1.79 5.54 -11.45
CA PHE A 64 -1.71 6.33 -10.21
C PHE A 64 -1.87 7.83 -10.46
N PHE A 65 -1.26 8.39 -11.52
CA PHE A 65 -1.40 9.81 -11.82
C PHE A 65 -2.84 10.20 -12.20
N LYS A 66 -3.54 9.36 -12.98
CA LYS A 66 -4.97 9.52 -13.24
C LYS A 66 -5.78 9.48 -11.94
N LEU A 67 -5.37 8.59 -11.02
CA LEU A 67 -5.72 8.50 -9.61
C LEU A 67 -5.75 9.87 -8.91
N SER A 68 -4.54 10.39 -8.73
CA SER A 68 -4.23 11.58 -7.95
C SER A 68 -4.74 12.89 -8.56
N ALA A 69 -5.07 12.91 -9.85
CA ALA A 69 -5.56 14.11 -10.53
C ALA A 69 -7.04 14.42 -10.23
N LYS A 70 -7.74 13.50 -9.56
CA LYS A 70 -9.15 13.67 -9.19
C LYS A 70 -9.29 14.63 -8.01
N LYS A 71 -10.34 15.47 -8.07
CA LYS A 71 -10.60 16.51 -7.06
C LYS A 71 -11.56 16.08 -5.96
N ASP A 72 -12.32 15.00 -6.17
CA ASP A 72 -13.29 14.50 -5.19
C ASP A 72 -12.62 13.44 -4.30
N GLU A 73 -12.41 13.78 -3.03
CA GLU A 73 -11.66 12.95 -2.09
C GLU A 73 -12.32 11.59 -1.84
N LEU A 74 -13.65 11.55 -1.73
CA LEU A 74 -14.39 10.32 -1.44
C LEU A 74 -14.38 9.35 -2.62
N THR A 75 -14.61 9.85 -3.82
CA THR A 75 -14.50 9.05 -5.05
C THR A 75 -13.07 8.57 -5.25
N THR A 76 -12.08 9.42 -4.97
CA THR A 76 -10.67 9.04 -5.05
C THR A 76 -10.34 7.92 -4.06
N ALA A 77 -10.81 8.01 -2.80
CA ALA A 77 -10.60 6.95 -1.81
C ALA A 77 -11.23 5.61 -2.26
N LYS A 78 -12.46 5.62 -2.77
CA LYS A 78 -13.12 4.41 -3.31
C LYS A 78 -12.33 3.79 -4.45
N GLU A 79 -11.84 4.62 -5.37
CA GLU A 79 -11.06 4.12 -6.50
C GLU A 79 -9.66 3.63 -6.08
N LEU A 80 -9.03 4.27 -5.09
CA LEU A 80 -7.79 3.77 -4.50
C LEU A 80 -7.99 2.39 -3.87
N LEU A 81 -9.05 2.19 -3.08
CA LEU A 81 -9.32 0.89 -2.46
C LEU A 81 -9.56 -0.19 -3.51
N THR A 82 -10.42 0.06 -4.50
CA THR A 82 -10.73 -0.90 -5.57
C THR A 82 -9.54 -1.20 -6.48
N THR A 83 -8.64 -0.23 -6.68
CA THR A 83 -7.48 -0.37 -7.56
C THR A 83 -6.30 -1.06 -6.87
N PHE A 84 -6.05 -0.76 -5.59
CA PHE A 84 -4.83 -1.17 -4.92
C PHE A 84 -5.03 -2.34 -3.96
N VAL A 85 -6.20 -2.50 -3.32
CA VAL A 85 -6.41 -3.57 -2.35
C VAL A 85 -6.64 -4.90 -3.06
N ALA A 86 -5.66 -5.80 -2.97
CA ALA A 86 -5.78 -7.17 -3.46
C ALA A 86 -6.52 -8.05 -2.45
N GLN A 87 -6.20 -7.94 -1.16
CA GLN A 87 -6.82 -8.69 -0.07
C GLN A 87 -6.97 -7.83 1.20
N PRO A 88 -8.01 -8.07 2.01
CA PRO A 88 -9.16 -8.91 1.71
C PRO A 88 -10.06 -8.23 0.66
N ALA A 89 -10.75 -9.00 -0.18
CA ALA A 89 -11.50 -8.43 -1.31
C ALA A 89 -12.63 -7.48 -0.87
N GLU A 90 -13.20 -7.71 0.30
CA GLU A 90 -14.27 -6.88 0.89
C GLU A 90 -13.79 -5.46 1.21
N ALA A 91 -12.50 -5.27 1.48
CA ALA A 91 -11.92 -3.96 1.77
C ALA A 91 -11.72 -3.08 0.54
N ARG A 92 -12.09 -3.57 -0.65
CA ARG A 92 -12.26 -2.75 -1.85
C ARG A 92 -13.49 -1.86 -1.77
N ASP A 93 -14.48 -2.26 -0.96
CA ASP A 93 -15.62 -1.42 -0.63
C ASP A 93 -15.28 -0.50 0.54
N ILE A 94 -15.54 0.80 0.38
CA ILE A 94 -15.31 1.77 1.45
C ILE A 94 -16.17 1.46 2.69
N GLU A 95 -17.33 0.82 2.52
CA GLU A 95 -18.22 0.45 3.61
C GLU A 95 -17.59 -0.54 4.60
N PHE A 96 -16.55 -1.25 4.16
CA PHE A 96 -15.73 -2.10 5.00
C PHE A 96 -15.13 -1.33 6.20
N PHE A 97 -14.86 -0.04 6.02
CA PHE A 97 -14.27 0.83 7.03
C PHE A 97 -15.29 1.76 7.71
N ASN A 98 -16.60 1.56 7.52
CA ASN A 98 -17.63 2.46 8.08
C ASN A 98 -17.56 2.63 9.61
N MET A 99 -17.05 1.62 10.32
CA MET A 99 -16.90 1.65 11.78
C MET A 99 -15.57 2.24 12.25
N ASP A 100 -14.63 2.46 11.33
CA ASP A 100 -13.26 2.87 11.65
C ASP A 100 -12.66 3.74 10.54
N GLN A 101 -12.98 5.03 10.58
CA GLN A 101 -12.45 6.01 9.63
C GLN A 101 -10.94 6.20 9.78
N GLU A 102 -10.37 5.96 10.97
CA GLU A 102 -8.93 6.03 11.18
C GLU A 102 -8.22 4.90 10.42
N ALA A 103 -8.78 3.69 10.42
CA ALA A 103 -8.31 2.58 9.61
C ALA A 103 -8.39 2.88 8.09
N LEU A 104 -9.47 3.51 7.62
CA LEU A 104 -9.58 3.96 6.22
C LEU A 104 -8.46 4.94 5.84
N LEU A 105 -8.27 5.97 6.65
CA LEU A 105 -7.24 6.98 6.40
C LEU A 105 -5.84 6.35 6.41
N THR A 106 -5.60 5.42 7.34
CA THR A 106 -4.34 4.67 7.43
C THR A 106 -4.11 3.84 6.17
N MET A 107 -5.12 3.13 5.68
CA MET A 107 -5.05 2.36 4.43
C MET A 107 -4.72 3.25 3.22
N VAL A 108 -5.40 4.39 3.06
CA VAL A 108 -5.16 5.34 1.97
C VAL A 108 -3.74 5.91 2.03
N ASN A 109 -3.25 6.23 3.23
CA ASN A 109 -1.88 6.70 3.44
C ASN A 109 -0.86 5.63 3.06
N VAL A 110 -1.05 4.39 3.51
CA VAL A 110 -0.16 3.27 3.15
C VAL A 110 -0.12 3.07 1.63
N ILE A 111 -1.27 3.08 0.95
CA ILE A 111 -1.35 2.98 -0.52
C ILE A 111 -0.58 4.13 -1.19
N THR A 112 -0.80 5.35 -0.73
CA THR A 112 -0.21 6.56 -1.32
C THR A 112 1.30 6.57 -1.15
N GLU A 113 1.80 6.33 0.06
CA GLU A 113 3.23 6.25 0.34
C GLU A 113 3.88 5.10 -0.43
N PHE A 114 3.22 3.93 -0.46
CA PHE A 114 3.72 2.79 -1.20
C PHE A 114 3.83 3.09 -2.70
N GLN A 115 2.86 3.77 -3.30
CA GLN A 115 2.90 4.09 -4.72
C GLN A 115 3.86 5.24 -5.08
N GLN A 116 3.98 6.24 -4.21
CA GLN A 116 4.91 7.37 -4.38
C GLN A 116 6.37 6.99 -4.17
N THR A 117 6.63 5.91 -3.43
CA THR A 117 8.01 5.49 -3.20
C THR A 117 8.60 4.97 -4.52
N PRO A 118 9.78 5.47 -4.96
CA PRO A 118 10.37 5.07 -6.22
C PRO A 118 10.56 3.55 -6.34
N PHE A 119 10.62 3.03 -7.57
CA PHE A 119 10.81 1.61 -7.96
C PHE A 119 12.06 0.90 -7.39
N LEU A 120 12.75 1.51 -6.43
CA LEU A 120 13.92 1.03 -5.72
C LEU A 120 13.75 -0.41 -5.18
N PHE A 121 12.51 -0.88 -4.98
CA PHE A 121 12.22 -2.25 -4.52
C PHE A 121 12.16 -3.30 -5.62
N ILE A 122 12.02 -2.91 -6.90
CA ILE A 122 12.02 -3.87 -8.01
C ILE A 122 13.45 -4.06 -8.45
N LYS A 123 13.97 -5.26 -8.17
CA LYS A 123 15.37 -5.61 -8.41
C LYS A 123 15.85 -5.34 -9.84
N ASN A 124 14.98 -5.31 -10.86
CA ASN A 124 15.37 -5.29 -12.27
C ASN A 124 14.47 -4.43 -13.19
N PHE A 125 14.03 -3.22 -12.82
CA PHE A 125 13.29 -2.37 -13.81
C PHE A 125 14.16 -1.77 -14.93
N GLY A 126 15.36 -2.31 -15.15
CA GLY A 126 16.35 -1.82 -16.11
C GLY A 126 17.11 -2.91 -16.89
N GLU A 127 16.69 -4.18 -16.90
CA GLU A 127 17.22 -5.15 -17.88
C GLU A 127 16.42 -5.19 -19.19
N ASN A 128 15.29 -4.50 -19.28
CA ASN A 128 14.60 -4.26 -20.55
C ASN A 128 14.85 -2.83 -21.05
N LYS A 129 16.10 -2.57 -21.44
CA LYS A 129 16.39 -1.59 -22.52
C LYS A 129 17.25 -2.28 -23.56
N GLY A 130 16.56 -2.84 -24.56
CA GLY A 130 16.99 -3.03 -25.95
C GLY A 130 18.31 -3.76 -26.21
N ASN A 131 18.20 -4.96 -26.81
CA ASN A 131 19.11 -5.30 -27.90
C ASN A 131 18.94 -4.29 -29.05
#